data_AF-L9X1N2-F1
#
_entry.id   AF-L9X1N2-F1
#
_cell.length_a   1.000
_cell.length_b   1.000
_cell.length_c   1.000
_cell.angle_alpha   90.00
_cell.angle_beta   90.00
_cell.angle_gamma   90.00
#
_symmetry.space_group_name_H-M   'P 1'
#
loop_
_entity.id
_entity.type
_entity.pdbx_description
1 polymer ?
#
loop_
_entity_poly.entity_id
_entity_poly.type
_entity_poly.pdbx_seq_one_letter_code
_entity_poly.pdbx_strand_id
1 'polypeptide(L)'
;MEFFGVPGAGKSTIAHHVGQRLAADGYSVAEPTYTLVHDRTRIRRYLAKMRYAVSTTARRPDRTLSSGRLLAATAQPTHSTTGKLLFNWLFVQGVVDAHRGDGVRLLDQGLCQAVWSVALRADHDRLMELSERAVNALSRTGSAHIVIVEITPETARNRLAARATDESRVSPTEADGTIVDAFECKARVEKAIVAAAADEPTIDIVRVRNETSADLERSTGELYEALTTTSA
;
A
#
# COMPACT_ATOMS: atom_id res chain seq x y z
N MET A 1 1.98 10.25 0.65
CA MET A 1 0.88 9.66 -0.15
C MET A 1 1.07 8.15 -0.23
N GLU A 2 0.02 7.40 0.08
CA GLU A 2 -0.02 5.94 -0.04
C GLU A 2 -1.05 5.53 -1.09
N PHE A 3 -0.71 4.58 -1.96
CA PHE A 3 -1.62 4.01 -2.94
C PHE A 3 -2.19 2.67 -2.46
N PHE A 4 -3.51 2.54 -2.51
CA PHE A 4 -4.26 1.35 -2.12
C PHE A 4 -5.15 0.86 -3.28
N GLY A 5 -5.23 -0.46 -3.47
CA GLY A 5 -6.04 -1.05 -4.52
C GLY A 5 -5.58 -2.45 -4.92
N VAL A 6 -6.36 -3.10 -5.79
CA VAL A 6 -6.08 -4.48 -6.21
C VAL A 6 -4.78 -4.59 -7.04
N PRO A 7 -4.16 -5.79 -7.13
CA PRO A 7 -3.09 -6.09 -8.06
C PRO A 7 -3.53 -5.77 -9.49
N GLY A 8 -2.62 -5.19 -10.29
CA GLY A 8 -2.97 -4.74 -11.64
C GLY A 8 -3.67 -3.37 -11.73
N ALA A 9 -4.05 -2.75 -10.61
CA ALA A 9 -4.68 -1.41 -10.61
C ALA A 9 -3.79 -0.27 -11.13
N GLY A 10 -2.48 -0.50 -11.35
CA GLY A 10 -1.57 0.54 -11.85
C GLY A 10 -1.07 1.51 -10.79
N LYS A 11 -1.19 1.17 -9.50
CA LYS A 11 -0.67 1.97 -8.36
C LYS A 11 0.76 2.46 -8.56
N SER A 12 1.68 1.53 -8.81
CA SER A 12 3.11 1.86 -9.00
C SER A 12 3.32 2.74 -10.23
N THR A 13 2.52 2.56 -11.29
CA THR A 13 2.57 3.41 -12.48
C THR A 13 2.14 4.84 -12.15
N ILE A 14 0.96 5.01 -11.53
CA ILE A 14 0.48 6.35 -11.13
C ILE A 14 1.47 7.01 -10.16
N ALA A 15 1.92 6.28 -9.13
CA ALA A 15 2.89 6.78 -8.16
C ALA A 15 4.18 7.26 -8.84
N HIS A 16 4.70 6.49 -9.79
CA HIS A 16 5.90 6.86 -10.52
C HIS A 16 5.71 8.10 -11.40
N HIS A 17 4.59 8.19 -12.12
CA HIS A 17 4.27 9.35 -12.95
C HIS A 17 4.09 10.62 -12.12
N VAL A 18 3.40 10.53 -10.98
CA VAL A 18 3.27 11.64 -10.01
C VAL A 18 4.65 12.04 -9.48
N GLY A 19 5.48 11.06 -9.12
CA GLY A 19 6.82 11.30 -8.61
C GLY A 19 7.74 11.99 -9.62
N GLN A 20 7.73 11.55 -10.87
CA GLN A 20 8.49 12.19 -11.96
C GLN A 20 8.05 13.64 -12.17
N ARG A 21 6.74 13.91 -12.16
CA ARG A 21 6.20 15.25 -12.37
C ARG A 21 6.59 16.20 -11.23
N LEU A 22 6.42 15.77 -9.98
CA LEU A 22 6.85 16.54 -8.80
C LEU A 22 8.37 16.79 -8.81
N ALA A 23 9.17 15.79 -9.16
CA ALA A 23 10.62 15.95 -9.25
C ALA A 23 11.05 16.93 -10.36
N ALA A 24 10.34 16.93 -11.49
CA ALA A 24 10.58 17.87 -12.59
C ALA A 24 10.34 19.33 -12.17
N ASP A 25 9.42 19.56 -11.23
CA ASP A 25 9.11 20.88 -10.67
C ASP A 25 9.94 21.23 -9.42
N GLY A 26 10.96 20.41 -9.09
CA GLY A 26 11.93 20.70 -8.03
C GLY A 26 11.52 20.24 -6.63
N TYR A 27 10.41 19.52 -6.47
CA TYR A 27 10.04 18.93 -5.18
C TYR A 27 10.98 17.78 -4.81
N SER A 28 11.32 17.66 -3.52
CA SER A 28 12.05 16.50 -3.01
C SER A 28 11.11 15.31 -2.90
N VAL A 29 11.27 14.31 -3.79
CA VAL A 29 10.41 13.12 -3.87
C VAL A 29 11.18 11.87 -3.47
N ALA A 30 10.59 11.04 -2.61
CA ALA A 30 11.11 9.73 -2.27
C ALA A 30 10.08 8.62 -2.59
N GLU A 31 10.49 7.65 -3.41
CA GLU A 31 9.74 6.43 -3.75
C GLU A 31 10.42 5.17 -3.16
N PRO A 32 10.49 5.02 -1.83
CA PRO A 32 11.30 3.97 -1.18
C PRO A 32 10.80 2.56 -1.48
N THR A 33 9.49 2.37 -1.67
CA THR A 33 8.92 1.05 -1.96
C THR A 33 9.18 0.62 -3.41
N TYR A 34 9.09 1.55 -4.36
CA TYR A 34 9.40 1.30 -5.78
C TYR A 34 10.89 0.98 -6.00
N THR A 35 11.79 1.78 -5.43
CA THR A 35 13.26 1.56 -5.56
C THR A 35 13.69 0.21 -4.98
N LEU A 36 13.10 -0.23 -3.88
CA LEU A 36 13.38 -1.55 -3.28
C LEU A 36 12.88 -2.71 -4.14
N VAL A 37 11.80 -2.52 -4.90
CA VAL A 37 11.25 -3.55 -5.82
C VAL A 37 12.06 -3.65 -7.11
N HIS A 38 12.75 -2.59 -7.53
CA HIS A 38 13.56 -2.56 -8.77
C HIS A 38 15.05 -2.92 -8.56
N ASP A 39 15.51 -3.09 -7.31
CA ASP A 39 16.89 -3.49 -7.02
C ASP A 39 17.17 -4.98 -7.37
N ARG A 40 18.35 -5.22 -7.98
CA ARG A 40 18.66 -6.32 -8.90
C ARG A 40 18.86 -7.70 -8.26
N THR A 41 18.74 -7.87 -6.94
CA THR A 41 18.85 -9.21 -6.31
C THR A 41 17.87 -9.42 -5.16
N ARG A 42 17.25 -10.61 -5.09
CA ARG A 42 16.28 -11.00 -4.05
C ARG A 42 16.85 -10.85 -2.63
N ILE A 43 18.14 -11.13 -2.45
CA ILE A 43 18.84 -11.06 -1.16
C ILE A 43 18.98 -9.60 -0.70
N ARG A 44 19.43 -8.68 -1.58
CA ARG A 44 19.55 -7.26 -1.21
C ARG A 44 18.20 -6.64 -0.87
N ARG A 45 17.15 -6.98 -1.63
CA ARG A 45 15.77 -6.57 -1.33
C ARG A 45 15.33 -7.03 0.05
N TYR A 46 15.60 -8.30 0.37
CA TYR A 46 15.28 -8.84 1.69
C TYR A 46 16.05 -8.15 2.81
N LEU A 47 17.37 -7.96 2.66
CA LEU A 47 18.22 -7.26 3.64
C LEU A 47 17.78 -5.81 3.86
N ALA A 48 17.41 -5.10 2.79
CA ALA A 48 16.93 -3.74 2.89
C ALA A 48 15.58 -3.66 3.63
N LYS A 49 14.66 -4.61 3.37
CA LYS A 49 13.41 -4.74 4.15
C LYS A 49 13.68 -5.07 5.62
N MET A 50 14.61 -6.00 5.88
CA MET A 50 15.04 -6.38 7.22
C MET A 50 15.56 -5.17 8.01
N ARG A 51 16.36 -4.29 7.39
CA ARG A 51 16.88 -3.08 8.05
C ARG A 51 15.75 -2.18 8.58
N TYR A 52 14.70 -1.96 7.78
CA TYR A 52 13.53 -1.19 8.22
C TYR A 52 12.78 -1.92 9.34
N ALA A 53 12.47 -3.21 9.16
CA ALA A 53 11.73 -3.99 10.17
C ALA A 53 12.46 -4.07 11.53
N VAL A 54 13.79 -4.28 11.50
CA VAL A 54 14.65 -4.29 12.70
C VAL A 54 14.69 -2.90 13.33
N SER A 55 14.85 -1.84 12.55
CA SER A 55 14.83 -0.46 13.06
C SER A 55 13.50 -0.13 13.74
N THR A 56 12.37 -0.51 13.16
CA THR A 56 11.03 -0.34 13.77
C THR A 56 10.97 -1.05 15.12
N THR A 57 11.41 -2.31 15.15
CA THR A 57 11.35 -3.16 16.34
C THR A 57 12.26 -2.65 17.46
N ALA A 58 13.48 -2.23 17.13
CA ALA A 58 14.42 -1.71 18.11
C ALA A 58 13.98 -0.35 18.68
N ARG A 59 13.33 0.50 17.86
CA ARG A 59 12.90 1.85 18.30
C ARG A 59 11.57 1.83 19.05
N ARG A 60 10.67 0.90 18.74
CA ARG A 60 9.30 0.85 19.28
C ARG A 60 8.84 -0.59 19.53
N PRO A 61 9.50 -1.32 20.46
CA PRO A 61 9.25 -2.75 20.70
C PRO A 61 7.82 -3.02 21.20
N ASP A 62 7.25 -2.09 21.97
CA ASP A 62 5.86 -2.09 22.42
C ASP A 62 4.88 -2.12 21.25
N ARG A 63 5.09 -1.26 20.25
CA ARG A 63 4.24 -1.19 19.05
C ARG A 63 4.41 -2.41 18.16
N THR A 64 5.63 -2.93 18.05
CA THR A 64 5.90 -4.20 17.36
C THR A 64 5.15 -5.35 18.02
N LEU A 65 5.22 -5.47 19.35
CA LEU A 65 4.53 -6.51 20.10
C LEU A 65 3.01 -6.38 19.97
N SER A 66 2.47 -5.16 20.10
CA SER A 66 1.04 -4.89 19.91
C SER A 66 0.59 -5.24 18.48
N SER A 67 1.42 -4.95 17.47
CA SER A 67 1.12 -5.31 16.08
C SER A 67 1.17 -6.81 15.86
N GLY A 68 2.17 -7.49 16.43
CA GLY A 68 2.26 -8.95 16.42
C GLY A 68 1.05 -9.62 17.07
N ARG A 69 0.59 -9.11 18.23
CA ARG A 69 -0.61 -9.61 18.91
C ARG A 69 -1.87 -9.42 18.07
N LEU A 70 -2.06 -8.24 17.47
CA LEU A 70 -3.22 -8.01 16.61
C LEU A 70 -3.20 -8.93 15.38
N LEU A 71 -2.05 -9.07 14.72
CA LEU A 71 -1.94 -9.96 13.55
C LEU A 71 -2.16 -11.43 13.95
N ALA A 72 -1.64 -11.88 15.09
CA ALA A 72 -1.91 -13.22 15.59
C ALA A 72 -3.41 -13.45 15.87
N ALA A 73 -4.11 -12.44 16.38
CA ALA A 73 -5.55 -12.49 16.65
C ALA A 73 -6.43 -12.57 15.39
N THR A 74 -5.87 -12.44 14.18
CA THR A 74 -6.58 -12.67 12.91
C THR A 74 -6.67 -14.15 12.54
N ALA A 75 -5.98 -15.04 13.28
CA ALA A 75 -5.91 -16.48 13.05
C ALA A 75 -5.61 -16.82 11.58
N GLN A 76 -4.41 -16.46 11.13
CA GLN A 76 -3.97 -16.78 9.76
C GLN A 76 -3.79 -18.30 9.60
N PRO A 77 -3.84 -18.84 8.36
CA PRO A 77 -3.90 -20.28 8.13
C PRO A 77 -2.67 -21.04 8.64
N THR A 78 -1.53 -20.34 8.76
CA THR A 78 -0.31 -20.90 9.36
C THR A 78 0.46 -19.82 10.14
N HIS A 79 1.29 -20.26 11.10
CA HIS A 79 2.25 -19.39 11.77
C HIS A 79 3.27 -18.77 10.80
N SER A 80 3.66 -19.51 9.74
CA SER A 80 4.54 -18.97 8.69
C SER A 80 3.89 -17.80 7.95
N THR A 81 2.60 -17.90 7.63
CA THR A 81 1.83 -16.81 7.02
C THR A 81 1.77 -15.60 7.95
N THR A 82 1.48 -15.82 9.23
CA THR A 82 1.47 -14.75 10.25
C THR A 82 2.83 -14.04 10.31
N GLY A 83 3.93 -14.79 10.35
CA GLY A 83 5.28 -14.24 10.37
C GLY A 83 5.64 -13.42 9.13
N LYS A 84 5.23 -13.87 7.93
CA LYS A 84 5.41 -13.13 6.68
C LYS A 84 4.63 -11.82 6.66
N LEU A 85 3.38 -11.85 7.13
CA LEU A 85 2.53 -10.66 7.21
C LEU A 85 3.05 -9.67 8.24
N LEU A 86 3.49 -10.14 9.42
CA LEU A 86 4.11 -9.30 10.43
C LEU A 86 5.41 -8.68 9.94
N PHE A 87 6.26 -9.46 9.26
CA PHE A 87 7.48 -8.92 8.66
C PHE A 87 7.17 -7.82 7.65
N ASN A 88 6.18 -8.05 6.76
CA ASN A 88 5.75 -7.03 5.80
C ASN A 88 5.21 -5.78 6.49
N TRP A 89 4.37 -5.96 7.52
CA TRP A 89 3.84 -4.87 8.34
C TRP A 89 4.96 -4.02 8.95
N LEU A 90 5.92 -4.65 9.63
CA LEU A 90 7.03 -3.96 10.29
C LEU A 90 7.96 -3.26 9.29
N PHE A 91 8.17 -3.87 8.13
CA PHE A 91 8.91 -3.26 7.02
C PHE A 91 8.22 -1.97 6.58
N VAL A 92 6.94 -2.04 6.21
CA VAL A 92 6.19 -0.88 5.70
C VAL A 92 6.08 0.20 6.78
N GLN A 93 5.77 -0.18 8.02
CA GLN A 93 5.75 0.76 9.14
C GLN A 93 7.12 1.43 9.33
N GLY A 94 8.22 0.70 9.16
CA GLY A 94 9.56 1.26 9.22
C GLY A 94 9.85 2.24 8.09
N VAL A 95 9.31 2.00 6.89
CA VAL A 95 9.39 2.95 5.77
C VAL A 95 8.58 4.22 6.10
N VAL A 96 7.39 4.08 6.67
CA VAL A 96 6.57 5.23 7.12
C VAL A 96 7.31 6.03 8.21
N ASP A 97 7.76 5.34 9.27
CA ASP A 97 8.45 5.96 10.42
C ASP A 97 9.83 6.56 10.07
N ALA A 98 10.45 6.13 8.97
CA ALA A 98 11.71 6.69 8.48
C ALA A 98 11.52 7.98 7.68
N HIS A 99 10.29 8.45 7.48
CA HIS A 99 10.05 9.75 6.87
C HIS A 99 10.49 10.85 7.83
N ARG A 100 11.50 11.62 7.42
CA ARG A 100 12.05 12.76 8.16
C ARG A 100 12.29 13.90 7.17
N GLY A 101 11.79 15.09 7.51
CA GLY A 101 12.01 16.32 6.75
C GLY A 101 10.91 16.67 5.76
N ASP A 102 11.11 17.81 5.09
CA ASP A 102 10.20 18.37 4.11
C ASP A 102 10.37 17.64 2.77
N GLY A 103 9.27 17.13 2.20
CA GLY A 103 9.29 16.44 0.92
C GLY A 103 8.14 15.44 0.76
N VAL A 104 7.87 15.06 -0.48
CA VAL A 104 6.79 14.14 -0.81
C VAL A 104 7.29 12.70 -0.76
N ARG A 105 6.67 11.87 0.07
CA ARG A 105 6.88 10.42 0.07
C ARG A 105 5.74 9.71 -0.63
N LEU A 106 6.06 8.92 -1.65
CA LEU A 106 5.11 8.12 -2.40
C LEU A 106 5.30 6.64 -2.06
N LEU A 107 4.24 5.99 -1.59
CA LEU A 107 4.20 4.57 -1.24
C LEU A 107 3.25 3.85 -2.20
N ASP A 108 3.78 3.16 -3.20
CA ASP A 108 2.98 2.36 -4.14
C ASP A 108 2.34 1.11 -3.48
N GLN A 109 2.88 0.71 -2.33
CA GLN A 109 2.30 -0.22 -1.37
C GLN A 109 2.63 0.24 0.05
N GLY A 110 1.62 0.60 0.85
CA GLY A 110 1.81 1.02 2.23
C GLY A 110 1.01 0.18 3.25
N LEU A 111 0.65 0.80 4.37
CA LEU A 111 0.03 0.11 5.50
C LEU A 111 -1.38 -0.36 5.17
N CYS A 112 -2.16 0.40 4.40
CA CYS A 112 -3.48 0.01 3.90
C CYS A 112 -3.40 -1.24 3.02
N GLN A 113 -2.38 -1.32 2.16
CA GLN A 113 -2.12 -2.53 1.38
C GLN A 113 -1.72 -3.73 2.27
N ALA A 114 -1.03 -3.48 3.39
CA ALA A 114 -0.72 -4.50 4.38
C ALA A 114 -1.96 -5.00 5.12
N VAL A 115 -2.92 -4.12 5.47
CA VAL A 115 -4.23 -4.50 6.03
C VAL A 115 -4.94 -5.46 5.09
N TRP A 116 -5.02 -5.12 3.80
CA TRP A 116 -5.68 -5.98 2.81
C TRP A 116 -4.97 -7.32 2.63
N SER A 117 -3.63 -7.35 2.68
CA SER A 117 -2.87 -8.60 2.63
C SER A 117 -3.17 -9.54 3.80
N VAL A 118 -3.43 -8.99 5.00
CA VAL A 118 -3.86 -9.76 6.18
C VAL A 118 -5.30 -10.26 6.01
N ALA A 119 -6.18 -9.40 5.51
CA ALA A 119 -7.60 -9.67 5.36
C ALA A 119 -7.94 -10.80 4.38
N LEU A 120 -7.13 -10.98 3.33
CA LEU A 120 -7.34 -12.02 2.31
C LEU A 120 -7.33 -13.45 2.84
N ARG A 121 -6.72 -13.70 4.00
CA ARG A 121 -6.53 -15.04 4.55
C ARG A 121 -6.87 -15.14 6.05
N ALA A 122 -7.45 -14.08 6.63
CA ALA A 122 -7.80 -14.07 8.04
C ALA A 122 -9.06 -14.90 8.29
N ASP A 123 -9.03 -15.78 9.29
CA ASP A 123 -10.22 -16.47 9.77
C ASP A 123 -11.06 -15.60 10.72
N HIS A 124 -10.41 -14.64 11.41
CA HIS A 124 -11.07 -13.70 12.31
C HIS A 124 -10.95 -12.27 11.80
N ASP A 125 -12.09 -11.57 11.73
CA ASP A 125 -12.13 -10.17 11.30
C ASP A 125 -11.54 -9.24 12.37
N ARG A 126 -10.50 -8.50 11.98
CA ARG A 126 -9.84 -7.43 12.75
C ARG A 126 -9.57 -6.21 11.88
N LEU A 127 -10.39 -6.03 10.84
CA LEU A 127 -10.17 -5.04 9.81
C LEU A 127 -10.16 -3.62 10.37
N MET A 128 -11.07 -3.31 11.30
CA MET A 128 -11.14 -1.98 11.89
C MET A 128 -9.88 -1.68 12.70
N GLU A 129 -9.49 -2.56 13.62
CA GLU A 129 -8.32 -2.33 14.48
C GLU A 129 -7.01 -2.28 13.68
N LEU A 130 -6.92 -3.02 12.57
CA LEU A 130 -5.79 -2.95 11.63
C LEU A 130 -5.78 -1.64 10.83
N SER A 131 -6.96 -1.18 10.41
CA SER A 131 -7.12 0.07 9.66
C SER A 131 -6.82 1.29 10.52
N GLU A 132 -7.36 1.36 11.74
CA GLU A 132 -7.04 2.37 12.74
C GLU A 132 -5.54 2.43 13.01
N ARG A 133 -4.88 1.27 13.11
CA ARG A 133 -3.41 1.19 13.28
C ARG A 133 -2.67 1.80 12.10
N ALA A 134 -3.12 1.51 10.88
CA ALA A 134 -2.52 2.02 9.65
C ALA A 134 -2.70 3.54 9.56
N VAL A 135 -3.93 4.03 9.74
CA VAL A 135 -4.28 5.45 9.72
C VAL A 135 -3.52 6.22 10.79
N ASN A 136 -3.49 5.73 12.05
CA ASN A 136 -2.73 6.37 13.13
C ASN A 136 -1.22 6.41 12.86
N ALA A 137 -0.67 5.41 12.16
CA ALA A 137 0.73 5.44 11.80
C ALA A 137 1.03 6.50 10.72
N LEU A 138 0.13 6.65 9.74
CA LEU A 138 0.22 7.68 8.70
C LEU A 138 0.02 9.09 9.26
N SER A 139 -0.95 9.29 10.15
CA SER A 139 -1.31 10.63 10.67
C SER A 139 -0.18 11.28 11.47
N ARG A 140 0.70 10.47 12.06
CA ARG A 140 1.92 10.92 12.76
C ARG A 140 3.05 11.40 11.83
N THR A 141 2.91 11.22 10.52
CA THR A 141 3.93 11.67 9.55
C THR A 141 3.63 13.04 8.94
N GLY A 142 2.55 13.69 9.36
CA GLY A 142 2.05 14.94 8.80
C GLY A 142 0.82 14.71 7.93
N SER A 143 0.56 15.61 6.99
CA SER A 143 -0.53 15.47 6.02
C SER A 143 -0.28 14.27 5.10
N ALA A 144 -1.14 13.26 5.16
CA ALA A 144 -1.03 12.05 4.36
C ALA A 144 -2.28 11.84 3.51
N HIS A 145 -2.06 11.51 2.24
CA HIS A 145 -3.12 11.17 1.29
C HIS A 145 -3.15 9.65 1.09
N ILE A 146 -4.30 9.02 1.29
CA ILE A 146 -4.57 7.63 0.93
C ILE A 146 -5.31 7.63 -0.41
N VAL A 147 -4.62 7.21 -1.46
CA VAL A 147 -5.13 7.15 -2.83
C VAL A 147 -5.71 5.78 -3.10
N ILE A 148 -7.02 5.70 -3.20
CA ILE A 148 -7.75 4.50 -3.59
C ILE A 148 -7.81 4.46 -5.12
N VAL A 149 -7.12 3.48 -5.70
CA VAL A 149 -7.09 3.27 -7.15
C VAL A 149 -8.19 2.28 -7.53
N GLU A 150 -9.14 2.77 -8.31
CA GLU A 150 -10.32 2.06 -8.77
C GLU A 150 -10.12 1.55 -10.20
N ILE A 151 -10.38 0.25 -10.38
CA ILE A 151 -10.49 -0.41 -11.67
C ILE A 151 -11.60 -1.45 -11.63
N THR A 152 -12.12 -1.87 -12.78
CA THR A 152 -13.06 -3.01 -12.84
C THR A 152 -12.35 -4.35 -12.63
N PRO A 153 -13.07 -5.39 -12.17
CA PRO A 153 -12.55 -6.76 -12.15
C PRO A 153 -12.06 -7.26 -13.52
N GLU A 154 -12.72 -6.84 -14.60
CA GLU A 154 -12.34 -7.17 -15.97
C GLU A 154 -10.98 -6.56 -16.32
N THR A 155 -10.79 -5.27 -16.08
CA THR A 155 -9.51 -4.59 -16.28
C THR A 155 -8.40 -5.22 -15.44
N ALA A 156 -8.69 -5.58 -14.18
CA ALA A 156 -7.72 -6.24 -13.30
C ALA A 156 -7.27 -7.57 -13.90
N ARG A 157 -8.22 -8.40 -14.34
CA ARG A 157 -7.97 -9.69 -14.99
C ARG A 157 -7.12 -9.52 -16.23
N ASN A 158 -7.51 -8.62 -17.13
CA ASN A 158 -6.81 -8.39 -18.39
C ASN A 158 -5.35 -7.96 -18.15
N ARG A 159 -5.13 -7.04 -17.20
CA ARG A 159 -3.78 -6.58 -16.84
C ARG A 159 -2.94 -7.64 -16.14
N LEU A 160 -3.54 -8.48 -15.29
CA LEU A 160 -2.83 -9.58 -14.64
C LEU A 160 -2.47 -10.69 -15.63
N ALA A 161 -3.37 -11.01 -16.55
CA ALA A 161 -3.12 -11.97 -17.62
C ALA A 161 -1.97 -11.50 -18.54
N ALA A 162 -1.98 -10.23 -18.96
CA ALA A 162 -0.92 -9.64 -19.76
C ALA A 162 0.46 -9.64 -19.06
N ARG A 163 0.49 -9.54 -17.72
CA ARG A 163 1.73 -9.66 -16.93
C ARG A 163 2.23 -11.11 -16.83
N ALA A 164 1.32 -12.07 -16.68
CA ALA A 164 1.66 -13.49 -16.61
C ALA A 164 2.24 -14.02 -17.94
N THR A 165 1.91 -13.38 -19.07
CA THR A 165 2.50 -13.67 -20.37
C THR A 165 3.91 -13.08 -20.57
N ASP A 166 4.25 -12.00 -19.85
CA ASP A 166 5.56 -11.31 -19.95
C ASP A 166 6.62 -11.91 -19.00
N GLU A 167 6.19 -12.47 -17.86
CA GLU A 167 6.98 -13.39 -17.03
C GLU A 167 6.22 -14.71 -16.88
N SER A 168 6.52 -15.69 -17.73
CA SER A 168 5.93 -17.04 -17.70
C SER A 168 5.98 -17.65 -16.29
N ARG A 169 4.87 -17.56 -15.56
CA ARG A 169 4.51 -18.38 -14.39
C ARG A 169 3.05 -18.11 -13.96
N VAL A 170 2.25 -19.18 -14.12
CA VAL A 170 0.90 -19.47 -13.57
C VAL A 170 -0.25 -19.30 -14.57
N SER A 171 -0.99 -20.41 -14.75
CA SER A 171 -2.09 -20.59 -15.69
C SER A 171 -3.39 -19.89 -15.24
N PRO A 172 -4.26 -19.46 -16.17
CA PRO A 172 -5.36 -18.51 -15.90
C PRO A 172 -6.62 -19.10 -15.25
N THR A 173 -6.67 -20.39 -14.97
CA THR A 173 -7.93 -21.13 -14.76
C THR A 173 -8.48 -21.16 -13.33
N GLU A 174 -7.74 -20.65 -12.33
CA GLU A 174 -8.21 -20.46 -10.93
C GLU A 174 -8.55 -18.99 -10.61
N ALA A 175 -8.52 -18.10 -11.61
CA ALA A 175 -8.49 -16.65 -11.42
C ALA A 175 -9.85 -15.99 -11.14
N ASP A 176 -10.98 -16.59 -11.53
CA ASP A 176 -12.26 -15.88 -11.51
C ASP A 176 -12.88 -15.74 -10.11
N GLY A 177 -12.96 -16.83 -9.34
CA GLY A 177 -13.38 -16.75 -7.94
C GLY A 177 -12.40 -15.91 -7.11
N THR A 178 -11.10 -16.04 -7.37
CA THR A 178 -10.06 -15.34 -6.62
C THR A 178 -10.01 -13.83 -6.90
N ILE A 179 -10.39 -13.36 -8.09
CA ILE A 179 -10.50 -11.93 -8.38
C ILE A 179 -11.73 -11.33 -7.71
N VAL A 180 -12.89 -11.97 -7.77
CA VAL A 180 -14.11 -11.45 -7.11
C VAL A 180 -13.89 -11.35 -5.60
N ASP A 181 -13.38 -12.41 -4.97
CA ASP A 181 -13.04 -12.43 -3.54
C ASP A 181 -12.03 -11.33 -3.17
N ALA A 182 -11.04 -11.09 -4.04
CA ALA A 182 -10.06 -10.02 -3.86
C ALA A 182 -10.70 -8.63 -3.88
N PHE A 183 -11.67 -8.38 -4.76
CA PHE A 183 -12.42 -7.13 -4.84
C PHE A 183 -13.36 -6.93 -3.66
N GLU A 184 -14.09 -7.97 -3.25
CA GLU A 184 -14.94 -7.91 -2.06
C GLU A 184 -14.11 -7.65 -0.79
N CYS A 185 -12.97 -8.33 -0.66
CA CYS A 185 -12.01 -8.07 0.41
C CYS A 185 -11.47 -6.63 0.36
N LYS A 186 -11.13 -6.13 -0.84
CA LYS A 186 -10.68 -4.73 -1.04
C LYS A 186 -11.75 -3.73 -0.59
N ALA A 187 -13.02 -3.98 -0.93
CA ALA A 187 -14.14 -3.12 -0.54
C ALA A 187 -14.36 -3.10 0.98
N ARG A 188 -14.27 -4.26 1.65
CA ARG A 188 -14.34 -4.34 3.12
C ARG A 188 -13.21 -3.56 3.79
N VAL A 189 -11.98 -3.72 3.29
CA VAL A 189 -10.80 -2.99 3.81
C VAL A 189 -10.92 -1.50 3.54
N GLU A 190 -11.35 -1.09 2.34
CA GLU A 190 -11.60 0.31 2.03
C GLU A 190 -12.59 0.93 3.00
N LYS A 191 -13.72 0.26 3.26
CA LYS A 191 -14.72 0.73 4.21
C LYS A 191 -14.13 0.93 5.60
N ALA A 192 -13.29 0.01 6.06
CA ALA A 192 -12.62 0.11 7.36
C ALA A 192 -11.58 1.25 7.39
N ILE A 193 -10.81 1.46 6.32
CA ILE A 193 -9.86 2.58 6.20
C ILE A 193 -10.60 3.92 6.21
N VAL A 194 -11.69 4.05 5.45
CA VAL A 194 -12.49 5.27 5.39
C VAL A 194 -13.09 5.59 6.76
N ALA A 195 -13.63 4.58 7.45
CA ALA A 195 -14.15 4.75 8.79
C ALA A 195 -13.05 5.17 9.79
N ALA A 196 -11.88 4.53 9.73
CA ALA A 196 -10.75 4.86 10.60
C ALA A 196 -10.17 6.27 10.35
N ALA A 197 -10.27 6.79 9.13
CA ALA A 197 -9.77 8.11 8.76
C ALA A 197 -10.81 9.24 8.97
N ALA A 198 -12.07 8.92 9.26
CA ALA A 198 -13.16 9.91 9.27
C ALA A 198 -12.91 11.09 10.24
N ASP A 199 -12.27 10.82 11.37
CA ASP A 199 -11.98 11.81 12.41
C ASP A 199 -10.50 12.23 12.46
N GLU A 200 -9.70 11.85 11.46
CA GLU A 200 -8.25 12.11 11.42
C GLU A 200 -7.95 13.25 10.43
N PRO A 201 -7.85 14.52 10.89
CA PRO A 201 -7.80 15.70 10.01
C PRO A 201 -6.54 15.79 9.16
N THR A 202 -5.49 15.04 9.49
CA THR A 202 -4.24 14.98 8.71
C THR A 202 -4.28 13.92 7.62
N ILE A 203 -5.37 13.14 7.52
CA ILE A 203 -5.54 12.09 6.53
C ILE A 203 -6.61 12.50 5.53
N ASP A 204 -6.23 12.54 4.25
CA ASP A 204 -7.17 12.76 3.16
C ASP A 204 -7.31 11.48 2.32
N ILE A 205 -8.53 11.19 1.86
CA ILE A 205 -8.83 10.03 1.04
C ILE A 205 -9.20 10.49 -0.36
N VAL A 206 -8.33 10.17 -1.32
CA VAL A 206 -8.50 10.52 -2.72
C VAL A 206 -8.85 9.27 -3.51
N ARG A 207 -9.88 9.34 -4.35
CA ARG A 207 -10.27 8.24 -5.25
C ARG A 207 -9.91 8.59 -6.68
N VAL A 208 -9.21 7.68 -7.34
CA VAL A 208 -8.83 7.85 -8.74
C VAL A 208 -9.19 6.60 -9.54
N ARG A 209 -9.70 6.80 -10.75
CA ARG A 209 -9.99 5.71 -11.69
C ARG A 209 -8.79 5.47 -12.58
N ASN A 210 -8.54 4.22 -12.95
CA ASN A 210 -7.41 3.89 -13.82
C ASN A 210 -7.75 2.77 -14.80
N GLU A 211 -8.81 2.92 -15.60
CA GLU A 211 -9.22 1.92 -16.60
C GLU A 211 -8.37 2.02 -17.87
N THR A 212 -8.13 3.25 -18.32
CA THR A 212 -7.49 3.59 -19.60
C THR A 212 -6.22 4.42 -19.42
N SER A 213 -5.42 4.58 -20.47
CA SER A 213 -4.26 5.49 -20.46
C SER A 213 -4.65 6.95 -20.23
N ALA A 214 -5.81 7.38 -20.71
CA ALA A 214 -6.33 8.73 -20.45
C ALA A 214 -6.66 8.91 -18.95
N ASP A 215 -7.10 7.85 -18.27
CA ASP A 215 -7.33 7.90 -16.83
C ASP A 215 -6.03 7.99 -16.03
N LEU A 216 -4.96 7.34 -16.49
CA LEU A 216 -3.62 7.48 -15.90
C LEU A 216 -3.14 8.94 -15.95
N GLU A 217 -3.23 9.58 -17.12
CA GLU A 217 -2.83 10.98 -17.29
C GLU A 217 -3.65 11.91 -16.39
N ARG A 218 -4.98 11.75 -16.37
CA ARG A 218 -5.88 12.54 -15.54
C ARG A 218 -5.60 12.35 -14.05
N SER A 219 -5.52 11.11 -13.58
CA SER A 219 -5.24 10.78 -12.18
C SER A 219 -3.88 11.33 -11.74
N THR A 220 -2.88 11.29 -12.62
CA THR A 220 -1.57 11.88 -12.34
C THR A 220 -1.67 13.40 -12.16
N GLY A 221 -2.46 14.08 -13.00
CA GLY A 221 -2.71 15.52 -12.88
C GLY A 221 -3.44 15.88 -11.58
N GLU A 222 -4.55 15.21 -11.28
CA GLU A 222 -5.35 15.45 -10.07
C GLU A 222 -4.53 15.25 -8.79
N LEU A 223 -3.74 14.16 -8.73
CA LEU A 223 -2.90 13.87 -7.55
C LEU A 223 -1.72 14.83 -7.41
N TYR A 224 -1.15 15.27 -8.53
CA TYR A 224 -0.13 16.31 -8.53
C TYR A 224 -0.69 17.61 -7.93
N GLU A 225 -1.85 18.08 -8.42
CA GLU A 225 -2.49 19.30 -7.94
C GLU A 225 -2.86 19.24 -6.45
N ALA A 226 -3.38 18.09 -5.99
CA ALA A 226 -3.68 17.87 -4.57
C ALA A 226 -2.43 18.04 -3.68
N LEU A 227 -1.28 17.54 -4.13
CA LEU A 227 -0.03 17.62 -3.38
C LEU A 227 0.60 19.02 -3.40
N THR A 228 0.51 19.74 -4.52
CA THR A 228 1.08 21.09 -4.62
C THR A 228 0.22 22.14 -3.93
N THR A 229 -1.11 21.98 -3.92
CA THR A 229 -2.04 22.91 -3.24
C THR A 229 -1.94 22.80 -1.72
N THR A 230 -1.63 21.62 -1.19
CA THR A 230 -1.44 21.38 0.25
C THR A 230 -0.08 21.88 0.77
N SER A 231 0.87 22.18 -0.12
CA SER A 231 2.24 22.57 0.21
C SER A 231 2.50 24.08 0.13
N ALA A 232 1.48 24.89 -0.18
CA ALA A 232 1.52 26.35 -0.26
C ALA A 232 0.84 27.00 0.97
#